data_AF-A0AA39A563-F1
#
_entry.id   AF-A0AA39A563-F1
#
_cell.length_a   1.000
_cell.length_b   1.000
_cell.length_c   1.000
_cell.angle_alpha   90.00
_cell.angle_beta   90.00
_cell.angle_gamma   90.00
#
_symmetry.space_group_name_H-M   'P 1'
#
loop_
_entity.id
_entity.type
_entity.pdbx_description
1 polymer ?
#
loop_
_entity_poly.entity_id
_entity_poly.type
_entity_poly.pdbx_seq_one_letter_code
_entity_poly.pdbx_strand_id
1 'polypeptide(L)'
;MENMYLNSGELYKISLASKWCPTIDSSYDKSTLICENIARKVYPREEYPEYQGIEEAHYVYRVRDRLRKQVVVPLHKALELPEVFMCSNQWGSLPYNRAASVAMNSYKSLFSKHDIERFGEYLEKVQTGKAKIAAGALLPHEIIASLNEEDGEKVAEL
;
A
#
# COMPACT_ATOMS: atom_id res chain seq x y z
N MET A 1 10.34 -3.04 -16.32
CA MET A 1 9.70 -1.78 -16.78
C MET A 1 9.36 -0.85 -15.61
N GLU A 2 8.60 -1.28 -14.60
CA GLU A 2 8.22 -0.37 -13.48
C GLU A 2 9.41 0.20 -12.71
N ASN A 3 10.44 -0.60 -12.42
CA ASN A 3 11.69 -0.10 -11.82
C ASN A 3 12.43 0.93 -12.69
N MET A 4 12.26 0.86 -14.02
CA MET A 4 12.86 1.84 -14.92
C MET A 4 12.12 3.18 -14.81
N TYR A 5 10.79 3.16 -14.70
CA TYR A 5 9.97 4.35 -14.45
C TYR A 5 10.23 4.95 -13.08
N LEU A 6 10.46 4.12 -12.06
CA LEU A 6 10.86 4.58 -10.74
C LEU A 6 12.22 5.30 -10.79
N ASN A 7 13.20 4.71 -11.47
CA ASN A 7 14.53 5.30 -11.62
C ASN A 7 14.54 6.56 -12.50
N SER A 8 13.62 6.66 -13.47
CA SER A 8 13.46 7.85 -14.31
C SER A 8 12.57 8.94 -13.70
N GLY A 9 11.96 8.67 -12.53
CA GLY A 9 11.05 9.60 -11.85
C GLY A 9 9.67 9.74 -12.49
N GLU A 10 9.32 8.89 -13.45
CA GLU A 10 8.03 8.91 -14.16
C GLU A 10 6.94 8.19 -13.34
N LEU A 11 6.58 8.74 -12.18
CA LEU A 11 5.66 8.11 -11.22
C LEU A 11 4.28 7.82 -11.79
N TYR A 12 3.79 8.62 -12.73
CA TYR A 12 2.48 8.45 -13.36
C TYR A 12 2.38 7.23 -14.29
N LYS A 13 3.52 6.64 -14.68
CA LYS A 13 3.55 5.41 -15.48
C LYS A 13 3.64 4.15 -14.61
N ILE A 14 3.82 4.30 -13.29
CA ILE A 14 3.85 3.19 -12.36
C ILE A 14 2.41 2.70 -12.14
N SER A 15 2.19 1.41 -12.37
CA SER A 15 0.88 0.82 -12.18
C SER A 15 0.63 0.49 -10.70
N LEU A 16 -0.63 0.19 -10.35
CA LEU A 16 -0.99 -0.33 -9.03
C LEU A 16 -0.62 -1.82 -8.83
N ALA A 17 0.05 -2.47 -9.79
CA ALA A 17 0.40 -3.89 -9.69
C ALA A 17 1.21 -4.23 -8.44
N SER A 18 2.12 -3.34 -8.04
CA SER A 18 2.92 -3.53 -6.83
C SER A 18 2.07 -3.53 -5.55
N LYS A 19 0.97 -2.78 -5.51
CA LYS A 19 0.00 -2.78 -4.38
C LYS A 19 -0.66 -4.15 -4.22
N TRP A 20 -0.94 -4.84 -5.32
CA TRP A 20 -1.60 -6.15 -5.33
C TRP A 20 -0.62 -7.31 -5.25
N CYS A 21 0.69 -7.05 -5.29
CA CYS A 21 1.69 -8.06 -5.00
C CYS A 21 1.55 -8.47 -3.53
N PRO A 22 1.32 -9.77 -3.24
CA PRO A 22 1.11 -10.19 -1.86
C PRO A 22 2.38 -9.94 -1.03
N THR A 23 2.16 -9.69 0.26
CA THR A 23 3.25 -9.60 1.20
C THR A 23 3.93 -10.96 1.33
N ILE A 24 5.26 -10.95 1.34
CA ILE A 24 6.07 -12.14 1.59
C ILE A 24 5.61 -12.80 2.89
N ASP A 25 5.41 -14.11 2.85
CA ASP A 25 4.97 -14.96 3.96
C ASP A 25 3.54 -14.69 4.47
N SER A 26 2.74 -13.93 3.71
CA SER A 26 1.29 -13.89 3.88
C SER A 26 0.67 -15.29 3.64
N SER A 27 -0.53 -15.52 4.15
CA SER A 27 -1.26 -16.78 3.93
C SER A 27 -1.41 -17.12 2.44
N TYR A 28 -1.68 -16.10 1.61
CA TYR A 28 -1.79 -16.22 0.16
C TYR A 28 -0.45 -16.59 -0.50
N ASP A 29 0.66 -15.97 -0.07
CA ASP A 29 1.97 -16.30 -0.63
C ASP A 29 2.42 -17.70 -0.20
N LYS A 30 2.13 -18.11 1.03
CA LYS A 30 2.43 -19.48 1.51
C LYS A 30 1.68 -20.56 0.74
N SER A 31 0.46 -20.29 0.29
CA SER A 31 -0.33 -21.25 -0.49
C SER A 31 -0.04 -21.24 -1.98
N THR A 32 0.30 -20.08 -2.55
CA THR A 32 0.46 -19.92 -4.02
C THR A 32 1.91 -19.82 -4.48
N LEU A 33 2.85 -19.52 -3.59
CA LEU A 33 4.27 -19.22 -3.88
C LEU A 33 4.45 -18.16 -4.98
N ILE A 34 3.50 -17.23 -5.09
CA ILE A 34 3.51 -16.23 -6.16
C ILE A 34 4.68 -15.26 -6.01
N CYS A 35 5.07 -14.85 -4.79
CA CYS A 35 6.22 -13.97 -4.61
C CYS A 35 7.53 -14.66 -4.95
N GLU A 36 7.64 -15.96 -4.67
CA GLU A 36 8.77 -16.77 -5.07
C GLU A 36 8.88 -16.86 -6.60
N ASN A 37 7.79 -17.19 -7.28
CA ASN A 37 7.75 -17.29 -8.74
C ASN A 37 8.08 -15.95 -9.41
N ILE A 38 7.56 -14.83 -8.88
CA ILE A 38 7.90 -13.50 -9.36
C ILE A 38 9.38 -13.21 -9.10
N ALA A 39 9.89 -13.47 -7.90
CA ALA A 39 11.28 -13.20 -7.54
C ALA A 39 12.27 -13.98 -8.42
N ARG A 40 11.99 -15.25 -8.71
CA ARG A 40 12.79 -16.09 -9.62
C ARG A 40 12.83 -15.52 -11.05
N LYS A 41 11.71 -14.97 -11.54
CA LYS A 41 11.65 -14.35 -12.87
C LYS A 41 12.33 -12.99 -12.95
N VAL A 42 12.29 -12.22 -11.86
CA VAL A 42 12.93 -10.90 -11.78
C VAL A 42 14.45 -11.04 -11.56
N TYR A 43 14.88 -12.05 -10.81
CA TYR A 43 16.28 -12.31 -10.49
C TYR A 43 16.67 -13.74 -10.86
N PRO A 44 16.72 -14.08 -12.16
CA PRO A 44 17.05 -15.43 -12.63
C PRO A 44 18.47 -15.83 -12.26
N ARG A 45 18.68 -17.10 -11.92
CA ARG A 45 19.96 -17.59 -11.40
C ARG A 45 21.09 -17.49 -12.43
N GLU A 46 20.74 -17.57 -13.71
CA GLU A 46 21.66 -17.52 -14.84
C GLU A 46 22.29 -16.13 -15.01
N GLU A 47 21.57 -15.07 -14.65
CA GLU A 47 21.99 -13.68 -14.87
C GLU A 47 22.83 -13.13 -13.71
N TYR A 48 22.71 -13.71 -12.51
CA TYR A 48 23.37 -13.22 -11.29
C TYR A 48 24.38 -14.24 -10.75
N PRO A 49 25.71 -14.01 -10.93
CA PRO A 49 26.75 -14.91 -10.46
C PRO A 49 26.71 -15.18 -8.95
N GLU A 50 26.20 -14.23 -8.16
CA GLU A 50 26.05 -14.36 -6.71
C GLU A 50 25.08 -15.46 -6.25
N TYR A 51 24.30 -16.04 -7.17
CA TYR A 51 23.38 -17.15 -6.92
C TYR A 51 23.88 -18.49 -7.45
N GLN A 52 25.02 -18.52 -8.15
CA GLN A 52 25.62 -19.76 -8.62
C GLN A 52 26.11 -20.61 -7.44
N GLY A 53 25.84 -21.91 -7.46
CA GLY A 53 26.26 -22.85 -6.41
C GLY A 53 25.49 -22.77 -5.07
N ILE A 54 24.63 -21.77 -4.86
CA ILE A 54 23.79 -21.68 -3.66
C ILE A 54 22.70 -22.77 -3.65
N GLU A 55 22.38 -23.30 -2.46
CA GLU A 55 21.25 -24.21 -2.27
C GLU A 55 19.91 -23.53 -2.61
N GLU A 56 18.95 -24.30 -3.13
CA GLU A 56 17.67 -23.79 -3.59
C GLU A 56 16.91 -22.98 -2.52
N ALA A 57 16.85 -23.48 -1.28
CA ALA A 57 16.17 -22.77 -0.19
C ALA A 57 16.80 -21.40 0.11
N HIS A 58 18.13 -21.35 0.12
CA HIS A 58 18.90 -20.12 0.34
C HIS A 58 18.74 -19.15 -0.85
N TYR A 59 18.72 -19.65 -2.08
CA TYR A 59 18.45 -18.85 -3.28
C TYR A 59 17.07 -18.19 -3.20
N VAL A 60 16.02 -18.97 -2.96
CA VAL A 60 14.62 -18.50 -2.85
C VAL A 60 14.49 -17.40 -1.79
N TYR A 61 15.08 -17.61 -0.62
CA TYR A 61 15.07 -16.61 0.45
C TYR A 61 15.72 -15.30 0.01
N ARG A 62 16.90 -15.35 -0.61
CA ARG A 62 17.64 -14.16 -1.04
C ARG A 62 16.92 -13.39 -2.14
N VAL A 63 16.35 -14.07 -3.14
CA VAL A 63 15.63 -13.38 -4.22
C VAL A 63 14.31 -12.77 -3.73
N ARG A 64 13.61 -13.42 -2.79
CA ARG A 64 12.39 -12.87 -2.19
C ARG A 64 12.70 -11.62 -1.35
N ASP A 65 13.72 -11.66 -0.51
CA ASP A 65 14.16 -10.49 0.25
C ASP A 65 14.59 -9.33 -0.65
N ARG A 66 15.34 -9.64 -1.73
CA ARG A 66 15.75 -8.65 -2.73
C ARG A 66 14.55 -8.03 -3.45
N LEU A 67 13.57 -8.84 -3.87
CA LEU A 67 12.33 -8.37 -4.49
C LEU A 67 11.60 -7.39 -3.58
N ARG A 68 11.46 -7.70 -2.30
CA ARG A 68 10.85 -6.80 -1.32
C ARG A 68 11.58 -5.47 -1.23
N LYS A 69 12.89 -5.50 -1.02
CA LYS A 69 13.70 -4.31 -0.73
C LYS A 69 13.91 -3.42 -1.96
N GLN A 70 14.13 -4.02 -3.12
CA GLN A 70 14.51 -3.29 -4.33
C GLN A 70 13.31 -2.94 -5.23
N VAL A 71 12.19 -3.66 -5.10
CA VAL A 71 11.02 -3.48 -5.99
C VAL A 71 9.79 -3.07 -5.21
N VAL A 72 9.30 -3.90 -4.28
CA VAL A 72 8.01 -3.67 -3.62
C VAL A 72 8.03 -2.42 -2.75
N VAL A 73 9.03 -2.28 -1.86
CA VAL A 73 9.12 -1.14 -0.93
C VAL A 73 9.27 0.20 -1.67
N PRO A 74 10.18 0.34 -2.65
CA PRO A 74 10.31 1.59 -3.40
C PRO A 74 9.06 1.94 -4.22
N LEU A 75 8.40 0.95 -4.83
CA LEU A 75 7.16 1.17 -5.58
C LEU A 75 6.00 1.58 -4.67
N HIS A 76 5.85 0.96 -3.50
CA HIS A 76 4.82 1.37 -2.53
C HIS A 76 5.04 2.80 -2.03
N LYS A 77 6.31 3.20 -1.82
CA LYS A 77 6.66 4.58 -1.48
C LYS A 77 6.31 5.56 -2.61
N ALA A 78 6.65 5.21 -3.85
CA ALA A 78 6.32 5.99 -5.03
C ALA A 78 4.82 6.15 -5.28
N LEU A 79 4.02 5.14 -4.91
CA LEU A 79 2.56 5.17 -4.98
C LEU A 79 1.91 5.94 -3.82
N GLU A 80 2.68 6.35 -2.81
CA GLU A 80 2.23 7.09 -1.63
C GLU A 80 1.11 6.35 -0.87
N LEU A 81 1.25 5.04 -0.71
CA LEU A 81 0.27 4.22 0.01
C LEU A 81 0.23 4.59 1.50
N PRO A 82 -0.97 4.75 2.12
CA PRO A 82 -1.11 5.08 3.54
C PRO A 82 -0.32 4.14 4.46
N GLU A 83 -0.32 2.84 4.15
CA GLU A 83 0.32 1.80 4.92
C GLU A 83 1.84 2.02 5.08
N VAL A 84 2.50 2.61 4.08
CA VAL A 84 3.95 2.91 4.14
C VAL A 84 4.24 3.97 5.21
N PHE A 85 3.41 5.01 5.27
CA PHE A 85 3.53 6.07 6.26
C PHE A 85 3.17 5.57 7.66
N MET A 86 2.11 4.75 7.76
CA MET A 86 1.68 4.13 9.02
C MET A 86 2.77 3.22 9.59
N CYS A 87 3.37 2.34 8.78
CA CYS A 87 4.46 1.46 9.20
C CYS A 87 5.73 2.23 9.61
N SER A 88 5.95 3.41 9.02
CA SER A 88 7.09 4.26 9.35
C SER A 88 6.80 5.26 10.48
N ASN A 89 5.59 5.22 11.06
CA ASN A 89 5.09 6.18 12.06
C ASN A 89 5.15 7.66 11.59
N GLN A 90 5.10 7.89 10.27
CA GLN A 90 5.21 9.21 9.62
C GLN A 90 3.82 9.76 9.29
N TRP A 91 2.95 9.85 10.29
CA TRP A 91 1.56 10.32 10.12
C TRP A 91 1.50 11.73 9.53
N GLY A 92 2.40 12.63 9.96
CA GLY A 92 2.50 14.02 9.49
C GLY A 92 2.79 14.20 8.00
N SER A 93 3.23 13.15 7.29
CA SER A 93 3.49 13.19 5.84
C SER A 93 2.44 12.45 5.01
N LEU A 94 1.41 11.87 5.65
CA LEU A 94 0.40 11.06 4.98
C LEU A 94 -0.49 11.94 4.08
N PRO A 95 -0.62 11.63 2.78
CA PRO A 95 -1.48 12.36 1.86
C PRO A 95 -2.92 11.82 1.85
N TYR A 96 -3.80 12.40 2.66
CA TYR A 96 -5.20 11.96 2.78
C TYR A 96 -5.99 12.03 1.46
N ASN A 97 -5.67 12.98 0.58
CA ASN A 97 -6.32 13.16 -0.72
C ASN A 97 -6.09 11.97 -1.69
N ARG A 98 -5.04 11.17 -1.47
CA ARG A 98 -4.72 9.99 -2.30
C ARG A 98 -5.21 8.68 -1.68
N ALA A 99 -5.62 8.70 -0.41
CA ALA A 99 -6.12 7.52 0.25
C ALA A 99 -7.46 7.09 -0.38
N ALA A 100 -7.56 5.80 -0.73
CA ALA A 100 -8.81 5.22 -1.24
C ALA A 100 -9.89 5.20 -0.14
N SER A 101 -11.16 5.27 -0.50
CA SER A 101 -12.28 5.26 0.47
C SER A 101 -12.28 4.05 1.39
N VAL A 102 -11.95 2.86 0.86
CA VAL A 102 -11.83 1.63 1.65
C VAL A 102 -10.74 1.78 2.71
N ALA A 103 -9.56 2.28 2.33
CA ALA A 103 -8.47 2.54 3.27
C ALA A 103 -8.86 3.61 4.31
N MET A 104 -9.60 4.65 3.88
CA MET A 104 -10.12 5.68 4.77
C MET A 104 -11.06 5.09 5.82
N ASN A 105 -11.98 4.22 5.43
CA ASN A 105 -12.90 3.55 6.35
C ASN A 105 -12.18 2.58 7.28
N SER A 106 -11.24 1.77 6.74
CA SER A 106 -10.50 0.78 7.53
C SER A 106 -9.55 1.40 8.55
N TYR A 107 -8.92 2.53 8.23
CA TYR A 107 -7.89 3.15 9.08
C TYR A 107 -8.37 4.41 9.82
N LYS A 108 -9.65 4.76 9.73
CA LYS A 108 -10.22 5.97 10.37
C LYS A 108 -9.83 6.11 11.84
N SER A 109 -9.95 5.03 12.61
CA SER A 109 -9.66 5.04 14.05
C SER A 109 -8.17 5.24 14.35
N LEU A 110 -7.28 4.84 13.43
CA LEU A 110 -5.85 5.08 13.55
C LEU A 110 -5.50 6.52 13.19
N PHE A 111 -6.13 7.09 12.15
CA PHE A 111 -5.96 8.50 11.80
C PHE A 111 -6.45 9.41 12.93
N SER A 112 -7.63 9.14 13.49
CA SER A 112 -8.16 9.87 14.65
C SER A 112 -7.33 9.70 15.92
N LYS A 113 -6.49 8.67 16.06
CA LYS A 113 -5.63 8.50 17.25
C LYS A 113 -4.27 9.18 17.10
N HIS A 114 -3.71 9.14 15.90
CA HIS A 114 -2.32 9.57 15.66
C HIS A 114 -2.19 10.94 15.00
N ASP A 115 -3.22 11.43 14.29
CA ASP A 115 -3.17 12.70 13.55
C ASP A 115 -4.53 13.41 13.58
N ILE A 116 -5.01 13.70 14.80
CA ILE A 116 -6.34 14.31 15.07
C ILE A 116 -6.52 15.62 14.31
N GLU A 117 -5.53 16.51 14.38
CA GLU A 117 -5.62 17.87 13.84
C GLU A 117 -5.71 17.86 12.31
N ARG A 118 -4.77 17.21 11.61
CA ARG A 118 -4.77 17.19 10.13
C ARG A 118 -5.91 16.37 9.57
N PHE A 119 -6.28 15.28 10.26
CA PHE A 119 -7.44 14.48 9.84
C PHE A 119 -8.75 15.27 10.00
N GLY A 120 -8.90 16.02 11.10
CA GLY A 120 -10.06 16.91 11.31
C GLY A 120 -10.17 17.99 10.24
N GLU A 121 -9.07 18.68 9.93
CA GLU A 121 -9.03 19.67 8.83
C GLU A 121 -9.37 19.05 7.48
N TYR A 122 -8.92 17.81 7.23
CA TYR A 122 -9.21 17.11 6.00
C TYR A 122 -10.71 16.82 5.88
N LEU A 123 -11.36 16.34 6.94
CA LEU A 123 -12.81 16.10 6.95
C LEU A 123 -13.61 17.39 6.73
N GLU A 124 -13.20 18.51 7.34
CA GLU A 124 -13.84 19.81 7.10
C GLU A 124 -13.69 20.26 5.63
N LYS A 125 -12.51 20.03 5.03
CA LYS A 125 -12.28 20.30 3.60
C LYS A 125 -13.15 19.42 2.71
N VAL A 126 -13.42 18.17 3.09
CA VAL A 126 -14.33 17.30 2.34
C VAL A 126 -15.78 17.77 2.48
N GLN A 127 -16.21 18.15 3.70
CA GLN A 127 -17.58 18.64 3.95
C GLN A 127 -17.86 19.94 3.20
N THR A 128 -16.88 20.83 3.11
CA THR A 128 -16.97 22.08 2.34
C THR A 128 -16.78 21.88 0.83
N GLY A 129 -16.58 20.64 0.36
CA GLY A 129 -16.40 20.30 -1.06
C GLY A 129 -15.03 20.70 -1.65
N LYS A 130 -14.08 21.13 -0.82
CA LYS A 130 -12.71 21.49 -1.25
C LYS A 130 -11.82 20.28 -1.47
N ALA A 131 -12.15 19.15 -0.86
CA ALA A 131 -11.51 17.85 -1.06
C ALA A 131 -12.58 16.80 -1.40
N LYS A 132 -12.18 15.72 -2.08
CA LYS A 132 -13.09 14.66 -2.51
C LYS A 132 -12.61 13.29 -2.03
N ILE A 133 -13.49 12.55 -1.37
CA ILE A 133 -13.29 11.13 -1.08
C ILE A 133 -14.00 10.33 -2.18
N ALA A 134 -13.28 9.42 -2.84
CA ALA A 134 -13.87 8.57 -3.86
C ALA A 134 -14.64 7.39 -3.22
N ALA A 135 -15.87 7.63 -2.77
CA ALA A 135 -16.69 6.64 -2.06
C ALA A 135 -17.18 5.45 -2.93
N GLY A 136 -16.90 5.43 -4.23
CA GLY A 136 -17.46 4.44 -5.17
C GLY A 136 -17.08 2.97 -4.92
N ALA A 137 -16.09 2.70 -4.07
CA ALA A 137 -15.71 1.34 -3.67
C ALA A 137 -16.39 0.86 -2.37
N LEU A 138 -17.07 1.74 -1.62
CA LEU A 138 -17.79 1.37 -0.40
C LEU A 138 -19.19 0.88 -0.74
N LEU A 139 -19.60 -0.21 -0.08
CA LEU A 139 -20.94 -0.77 -0.23
C LEU A 139 -21.92 -0.05 0.69
N PRO A 140 -23.22 0.08 0.32
CA PRO A 140 -24.19 0.81 1.13
C PRO A 140 -24.30 0.33 2.58
N HIS A 141 -24.15 -0.98 2.81
CA HIS A 141 -24.17 -1.53 4.17
C HIS A 141 -22.94 -1.17 5.00
N GLU A 142 -21.77 -0.96 4.37
CA GLU A 142 -20.56 -0.51 5.06
C GLU A 142 -20.69 0.95 5.49
N ILE A 143 -21.34 1.77 4.66
CA ILE A 143 -21.65 3.17 4.98
C ILE A 143 -22.62 3.22 6.17
N ILE A 144 -23.71 2.45 6.13
CA ILE A 144 -24.67 2.40 7.24
C ILE A 144 -24.02 1.86 8.52
N ALA A 145 -23.20 0.81 8.43
CA ALA A 145 -22.49 0.29 9.59
C ALA A 145 -21.57 1.35 10.21
N SER A 146 -20.91 2.17 9.37
CA SER A 146 -20.02 3.21 9.85
C SER A 146 -20.73 4.32 10.63
N LEU A 147 -22.02 4.62 10.38
CA LEU A 147 -22.81 5.61 11.15
C LEU A 147 -23.03 5.19 12.62
N ASN A 148 -23.03 3.89 12.91
CA ASN A 148 -23.28 3.37 14.26
C ASN A 148 -22.02 3.33 15.14
N GLU A 149 -20.86 3.69 14.60
CA GLU A 149 -19.60 3.79 15.34
C GLU A 149 -19.42 5.22 15.87
N GLU A 150 -18.98 5.39 17.13
CA GLU A 150 -18.84 6.71 17.80
C GLU A 150 -17.99 7.74 17.01
N ASP A 151 -17.07 7.27 16.17
CA ASP A 151 -16.19 8.09 15.32
C ASP A 151 -16.66 8.22 13.85
N GLY A 152 -17.78 7.59 13.47
CA GLY A 152 -18.17 7.36 12.07
C GLY A 152 -19.19 8.34 11.48
N GLU A 153 -19.90 9.11 12.31
CA GLU A 153 -20.86 10.14 11.86
C GLU A 153 -20.24 11.09 10.82
N LYS A 154 -19.02 11.58 11.07
CA LYS A 154 -18.37 12.58 10.21
C LYS A 154 -17.87 12.04 8.87
N VAL A 155 -17.68 10.73 8.73
CA VAL A 155 -17.11 10.12 7.51
C VAL A 155 -18.20 9.59 6.59
N ALA A 156 -19.30 9.12 7.16
CA ALA A 156 -20.43 8.55 6.42
C ALA A 156 -21.35 9.60 5.79
N GLU A 157 -21.34 10.84 6.31
CA GLU A 157 -22.14 11.96 5.81
C GLU A 157 -21.48 12.72 4.63
N LEU A 158 -20.29 12.31 4.19
CA LEU A 158 -19.47 12.94 3.15
C LEU A 158 -19.59 12.24 1.79
#